data_AF-A0ABD4Y4G2-F1
#
_entry.id   AF-A0ABD4Y4G2-F1
#
_cell.length_a   1.000
_cell.length_b   1.000
_cell.length_c   1.000
_cell.angle_alpha   90.00
_cell.angle_beta   90.00
_cell.angle_gamma   90.00
#
_symmetry.space_group_name_H-M   'P 1'
#
loop_
_entity.id
_entity.type
_entity.pdbx_description
1 polymer ?
#
loop_
_entity_poly.entity_id
_entity_poly.type
_entity_poly.pdbx_seq_one_letter_code
_entity_poly.pdbx_strand_id
1 'polypeptide(L)'
;EILHAAGAHNARTIIVCVNDKKAATRIVESTRHYCPQVKLLVRAFDREHALELVKHDADYIVRETFESALLLGRQAVLTLGASEHEADAVTDEVRMRDAERFALETAGGLFAGRALVLGNIERIEPPNQEARAPQ
;
A
#
# COMPACT_ATOMS: atom_id res chain seq x y z
N GLU A 1 -10.72 -12.95 25.79
CA GLU A 1 -11.80 -12.09 26.31
C GLU A 1 -12.52 -11.26 25.23
N ILE A 2 -12.02 -10.12 24.74
CA ILE A 2 -12.82 -9.20 23.89
C ILE A 2 -13.31 -9.84 22.58
N LEU A 3 -12.41 -10.50 21.81
CA LEU A 3 -12.80 -11.15 20.55
C LEU A 3 -13.81 -12.29 20.77
N HIS A 4 -13.67 -13.02 21.87
CA HIS A 4 -14.59 -14.10 22.23
C HIS A 4 -15.98 -13.55 22.57
N ALA A 5 -16.04 -12.49 23.41
CA ALA A 5 -17.28 -11.81 23.76
C ALA A 5 -17.97 -11.17 22.54
N ALA A 6 -17.19 -10.73 21.54
CA ALA A 6 -17.71 -10.21 20.27
C ALA A 6 -18.20 -11.31 19.31
N GLY A 7 -18.12 -12.59 19.68
CA GLY A 7 -18.58 -13.70 18.85
C GLY A 7 -17.64 -14.05 17.69
N ALA A 8 -16.35 -13.68 17.77
CA ALA A 8 -15.38 -13.87 16.68
C ALA A 8 -15.31 -15.31 16.15
N HIS A 9 -15.47 -16.33 17.01
CA HIS A 9 -15.43 -17.74 16.57
C HIS A 9 -16.56 -18.11 15.60
N ASN A 10 -17.70 -17.43 15.68
CA ASN A 10 -18.87 -17.67 14.82
C ASN A 10 -18.97 -16.64 13.69
N ALA A 11 -18.08 -15.65 13.66
CA ALA A 11 -18.08 -14.63 12.63
C ALA A 11 -17.67 -15.23 11.28
N ARG A 12 -18.25 -14.73 10.19
CA ARG A 12 -17.78 -15.03 8.84
C ARG A 12 -16.60 -14.14 8.45
N THR A 13 -16.60 -12.90 8.95
CA THR A 13 -15.62 -11.88 8.62
C THR A 13 -15.34 -10.97 9.81
N ILE A 14 -14.08 -10.57 9.98
CA ILE A 14 -13.64 -9.50 10.87
C ILE A 14 -12.96 -8.43 10.02
N ILE A 15 -13.28 -7.16 10.31
CA ILE A 15 -12.68 -6.00 9.65
C ILE A 15 -11.87 -5.21 10.70
N VAL A 16 -10.57 -5.07 10.49
CA VAL A 16 -9.67 -4.37 11.40
C VAL A 16 -9.41 -2.96 10.86
N CYS A 17 -9.98 -1.95 11.53
CA CYS A 17 -9.94 -0.54 11.12
C CYS A 17 -9.35 0.40 12.19
N VAL A 18 -8.52 -0.12 13.09
CA VAL A 18 -7.87 0.69 14.13
C VAL A 18 -6.75 1.54 13.53
N ASN A 19 -6.54 2.75 14.06
CA ASN A 19 -5.53 3.68 13.54
C ASN A 19 -4.09 3.29 13.95
N ASP A 20 -3.91 2.65 15.11
CA ASP A 20 -2.58 2.26 15.56
C ASP A 20 -2.09 1.00 14.81
N LYS A 21 -0.98 1.14 14.09
CA LYS A 21 -0.39 0.07 13.28
C LYS A 21 -0.10 -1.19 14.10
N LYS A 22 0.54 -1.03 15.25
CA LYS A 22 0.96 -2.16 16.10
C LYS A 22 -0.24 -2.89 16.68
N ALA A 23 -1.28 -2.15 17.05
CA ALA A 23 -2.54 -2.71 17.50
C ALA A 23 -3.24 -3.47 16.38
N ALA A 24 -3.27 -2.93 15.16
CA ALA A 24 -3.80 -3.64 13.99
C ALA A 24 -3.09 -4.98 13.77
N THR A 25 -1.74 -4.99 13.69
CA THR A 25 -0.96 -6.23 13.55
C THR A 25 -1.29 -7.23 14.66
N ARG A 26 -1.28 -6.80 15.93
CA ARG A 26 -1.59 -7.69 17.07
C ARG A 26 -2.99 -8.30 17.00
N ILE A 27 -3.98 -7.52 16.54
CA ILE A 27 -5.34 -8.01 16.34
C ILE A 27 -5.35 -9.07 15.24
N VAL A 28 -4.63 -8.84 14.13
CA VAL A 28 -4.50 -9.81 13.04
C VAL A 28 -3.87 -11.11 13.53
N GLU A 29 -2.72 -11.03 14.20
CA GLU A 29 -2.03 -12.19 14.78
C GLU A 29 -2.95 -12.99 15.74
N SER A 30 -3.61 -12.28 16.65
CA SER A 30 -4.53 -12.89 17.62
C SER A 30 -5.72 -13.55 16.91
N THR A 31 -6.31 -12.87 15.92
CA THR A 31 -7.46 -13.39 15.17
C THR A 31 -7.07 -14.64 14.39
N ARG A 32 -5.88 -14.66 13.77
CA ARG A 32 -5.38 -15.84 13.07
C ARG A 32 -5.11 -17.01 14.01
N HIS A 33 -4.60 -16.73 15.21
CA HIS A 33 -4.34 -17.78 16.20
C HIS A 33 -5.64 -18.39 16.75
N TYR A 34 -6.62 -17.57 17.12
CA TYR A 34 -7.84 -18.03 17.81
C TYR A 34 -9.01 -18.35 16.88
N CYS A 35 -9.09 -17.72 15.72
CA CYS A 35 -10.22 -17.77 14.78
C CYS A 35 -9.72 -17.94 13.32
N PRO A 36 -8.92 -18.97 13.01
CA PRO A 36 -8.30 -19.13 11.69
C PRO A 36 -9.31 -19.24 10.53
N GLN A 37 -10.53 -19.68 10.81
CA GLN A 37 -11.62 -19.82 9.82
C GLN A 37 -12.21 -18.49 9.33
N VAL A 38 -11.98 -17.39 10.07
CA VAL A 38 -12.63 -16.10 9.79
C VAL A 38 -11.91 -15.39 8.65
N LYS A 39 -12.68 -14.76 7.76
CA LYS A 39 -12.12 -13.87 6.74
C LYS A 39 -11.68 -12.54 7.36
N LEU A 40 -10.45 -12.13 7.10
CA LEU A 40 -9.84 -10.97 7.75
C LEU A 40 -9.50 -9.88 6.74
N LEU A 41 -10.25 -8.78 6.83
CA LEU A 41 -10.06 -7.58 6.01
C LEU A 41 -9.39 -6.53 6.88
N VAL A 42 -8.30 -5.92 6.40
CA VAL A 42 -7.48 -5.04 7.23
C VAL A 42 -7.21 -3.71 6.53
N ARG A 43 -7.47 -2.61 7.25
CA ARG A 43 -6.95 -1.30 6.88
C ARG A 43 -5.46 -1.25 7.23
N ALA A 44 -4.61 -1.20 6.21
CA ALA A 44 -3.21 -0.87 6.37
C ALA A 44 -3.04 0.66 6.43
N PHE A 45 -2.06 1.10 7.22
CA PHE A 45 -1.73 2.52 7.33
C PHE A 45 -0.92 2.99 6.11
N ASP A 46 0.06 2.19 5.70
CA ASP A 46 0.91 2.47 4.54
C ASP A 46 1.35 1.16 3.88
N ARG A 47 2.28 1.27 2.91
CA ARG A 47 2.80 0.14 2.16
C ARG A 47 3.59 -0.84 3.01
N GLU A 48 4.44 -0.37 3.90
CA GLU A 48 5.25 -1.25 4.77
C GLU A 48 4.34 -2.05 5.70
N HIS A 49 3.35 -1.39 6.30
CA HIS A 49 2.35 -2.07 7.14
C HIS A 49 1.52 -3.06 6.32
N ALA A 50 1.16 -2.76 5.06
CA ALA A 50 0.49 -3.73 4.20
C ALA A 50 1.35 -4.98 3.95
N LEU A 51 2.66 -4.82 3.67
CA LEU A 51 3.58 -5.96 3.50
C LEU A 51 3.74 -6.78 4.79
N GLU A 52 3.75 -6.13 5.96
CA GLU A 52 3.74 -6.81 7.26
C GLU A 52 2.47 -7.65 7.43
N LEU A 53 1.29 -7.08 7.16
CA LEU A 53 0.00 -7.76 7.30
C LEU A 53 -0.15 -8.96 6.35
N VAL A 54 0.45 -8.93 5.17
CA VAL A 54 0.52 -10.10 4.27
C VAL A 54 1.24 -11.26 4.94
N LYS A 55 2.33 -11.00 5.68
CA LYS A 55 3.07 -12.04 6.41
C LYS A 55 2.30 -12.64 7.58
N HIS A 56 1.27 -11.94 8.05
CA HIS A 56 0.34 -12.43 9.08
C HIS A 56 -0.97 -12.96 8.47
N ASP A 57 -0.93 -13.36 7.19
CA ASP A 57 -2.03 -14.01 6.48
C ASP A 57 -3.33 -13.19 6.45
N ALA A 58 -3.30 -11.86 6.38
CA ALA A 58 -4.52 -11.08 6.15
C ALA A 58 -5.12 -11.42 4.76
N ASP A 59 -6.44 -11.70 4.67
CA ASP A 59 -7.07 -12.12 3.40
C ASP A 59 -7.18 -10.97 2.41
N TYR A 60 -7.38 -9.75 2.90
CA TYR A 60 -7.57 -8.57 2.07
C TYR A 60 -7.09 -7.33 2.79
N ILE A 61 -6.34 -6.48 2.08
CA ILE A 61 -5.68 -5.32 2.66
C ILE A 61 -5.98 -4.10 1.82
N VAL A 62 -6.38 -3.00 2.46
CA VAL A 62 -6.54 -1.69 1.82
C VAL A 62 -5.69 -0.69 2.57
N ARG A 63 -4.85 0.05 1.84
CA ARG A 63 -4.09 1.18 2.41
C ARG A 63 -5.00 2.39 2.54
N GLU A 64 -5.01 3.00 3.72
CA GLU A 64 -6.01 3.98 4.13
C GLU A 64 -6.15 5.21 3.22
N THR A 65 -5.05 5.68 2.62
CA THR A 65 -5.05 6.89 1.79
C THR A 65 -4.95 6.62 0.30
N PHE A 66 -4.73 5.37 -0.13
CA PHE A 66 -4.35 5.06 -1.51
C PHE A 66 -5.45 5.42 -2.51
N GLU A 67 -6.67 5.00 -2.25
CA GLU A 67 -7.81 5.27 -3.14
C GLU A 67 -8.14 6.77 -3.22
N SER A 68 -8.11 7.47 -2.08
CA SER A 68 -8.30 8.91 -2.03
C SER A 68 -7.20 9.68 -2.77
N ALA A 69 -5.95 9.20 -2.70
CA ALA A 69 -4.84 9.78 -3.44
C ALA A 69 -4.98 9.59 -4.96
N LEU A 70 -5.44 8.43 -5.42
CA LEU A 70 -5.75 8.19 -6.84
C LEU A 70 -6.87 9.11 -7.33
N LEU A 71 -7.94 9.26 -6.53
CA LEU A 71 -9.04 10.18 -6.85
C LEU A 71 -8.55 11.63 -6.98
N LEU A 72 -7.72 12.10 -6.04
CA LEU A 72 -7.16 13.45 -6.09
C LEU A 72 -6.20 13.62 -7.27
N GLY A 73 -5.36 12.63 -7.54
CA GLY A 73 -4.44 12.61 -8.69
C GLY A 73 -5.19 12.71 -10.02
N ARG A 74 -6.26 11.94 -10.19
CA ARG A 74 -7.16 12.03 -11.35
C ARG A 74 -7.71 13.43 -11.53
N GLN A 75 -8.22 14.04 -10.45
CA GLN A 75 -8.75 15.40 -10.51
C GLN A 75 -7.67 16.43 -10.88
N ALA A 76 -6.43 16.24 -10.42
CA ALA A 76 -5.32 17.10 -10.80
C ALA A 76 -5.01 17.00 -12.30
N VAL A 77 -4.96 15.80 -12.86
CA VAL A 77 -4.72 15.56 -14.30
C VAL A 77 -5.81 16.21 -15.17
N LEU A 78 -7.08 16.09 -14.78
CA LEU A 78 -8.20 16.78 -15.44
C LEU A 78 -8.04 18.31 -15.38
N THR A 79 -7.66 18.84 -14.23
CA THR A 79 -7.48 20.28 -14.01
C THR A 79 -6.36 20.85 -14.89
N LEU A 80 -5.37 20.02 -15.23
CA LEU A 80 -4.27 20.38 -16.14
C LEU A 80 -4.65 20.29 -17.63
N GLY A 81 -5.90 19.94 -17.95
CA GLY A 81 -6.44 19.97 -19.31
C GLY A 81 -6.52 18.63 -20.02
N ALA A 82 -6.26 17.52 -19.33
CA ALA A 82 -6.46 16.18 -19.88
C ALA A 82 -7.97 15.87 -20.04
N SER A 83 -8.29 15.01 -20.99
CA SER A 83 -9.62 14.40 -21.12
C SER A 83 -9.90 13.39 -20.01
N GLU A 84 -11.18 13.04 -19.81
CA GLU A 84 -11.58 11.98 -18.87
C GLU A 84 -10.91 10.65 -19.17
N HIS A 85 -10.82 10.29 -20.45
CA HIS A 85 -10.18 9.05 -20.88
C HIS A 85 -8.69 9.02 -20.53
N GLU A 86 -7.96 10.12 -20.74
CA GLU A 86 -6.54 10.22 -20.38
C GLU A 86 -6.35 10.18 -18.86
N ALA A 87 -7.20 10.86 -18.08
CA ALA A 87 -7.13 10.85 -16.63
C ALA A 87 -7.42 9.45 -16.04
N ASP A 88 -8.37 8.72 -16.62
CA ASP A 88 -8.68 7.34 -16.25
C ASP A 88 -7.51 6.42 -16.60
N ALA A 89 -6.94 6.54 -17.81
CA ALA A 89 -5.78 5.75 -18.23
C ALA A 89 -4.57 5.93 -17.32
N VAL A 90 -4.26 7.18 -16.92
CA VAL A 90 -3.16 7.46 -15.97
C VAL A 90 -3.46 6.86 -14.59
N THR A 91 -4.70 6.96 -14.11
CA THR A 91 -5.11 6.40 -12.81
C THR A 91 -4.96 4.88 -12.80
N ASP A 92 -5.41 4.21 -13.86
CA ASP A 92 -5.30 2.77 -14.03
C ASP A 92 -3.85 2.31 -14.14
N GLU A 93 -3.01 3.06 -14.85
CA GLU A 93 -1.59 2.78 -14.97
C GLU A 93 -0.87 2.85 -13.61
N VAL A 94 -1.16 3.89 -12.81
CA VAL A 94 -0.63 4.01 -11.44
C VAL A 94 -1.11 2.84 -10.57
N ARG A 95 -2.39 2.47 -10.65
CA ARG A 95 -2.94 1.34 -9.89
C ARG A 95 -2.28 0.02 -10.27
N MET A 96 -2.13 -0.26 -11.57
CA MET A 96 -1.49 -1.47 -12.07
C MET A 96 -0.03 -1.57 -11.63
N ARG A 97 0.75 -0.51 -11.81
CA ARG A 97 2.16 -0.48 -11.38
C ARG A 97 2.31 -0.64 -9.88
N ASP A 98 1.44 0.01 -9.10
CA ASP A 98 1.45 -0.14 -7.65
C ASP A 98 1.15 -1.60 -7.24
N ALA A 99 0.16 -2.24 -7.85
CA ALA A 99 -0.18 -3.64 -7.59
C ALA A 99 0.97 -4.60 -7.97
N GLU A 100 1.56 -4.42 -9.14
CA GLU A 100 2.71 -5.21 -9.61
C GLU A 100 3.91 -5.06 -8.67
N ARG A 101 4.23 -3.81 -8.31
CA ARG A 101 5.28 -3.51 -7.35
C ARG A 101 5.02 -4.15 -5.99
N PHE A 102 3.78 -4.10 -5.49
CA PHE A 102 3.42 -4.73 -4.23
C PHE A 102 3.60 -6.25 -4.26
N ALA A 103 3.26 -6.90 -5.39
CA ALA A 103 3.48 -8.33 -5.57
C ALA A 103 4.97 -8.69 -5.56
N LEU A 104 5.81 -7.91 -6.25
CA LEU A 104 7.26 -8.08 -6.23
C LEU A 104 7.84 -7.87 -4.83
N GLU A 105 7.40 -6.85 -4.10
CA GLU A 105 7.89 -6.53 -2.75
C GLU A 105 7.48 -7.59 -1.72
N THR A 106 6.31 -8.21 -1.90
CA THR A 106 5.86 -9.34 -1.09
C THR A 106 6.80 -10.55 -1.25
N ALA A 107 7.27 -10.82 -2.47
CA ALA A 107 8.12 -11.97 -2.77
C ALA A 107 9.63 -11.71 -2.57
N GLY A 108 10.10 -10.48 -2.83
CA GLY A 108 11.53 -10.13 -2.92
C GLY A 108 12.01 -9.07 -1.94
N GLY A 109 11.17 -8.62 -1.00
CA GLY A 109 11.49 -7.58 -0.02
C GLY A 109 11.26 -6.15 -0.53
N LEU A 110 11.42 -5.17 0.36
CA LEU A 110 10.92 -3.79 0.19
C LEU A 110 11.39 -3.06 -1.08
N PHE A 111 12.53 -3.46 -1.65
CA PHE A 111 13.12 -2.78 -2.82
C PHE A 111 12.92 -3.52 -4.15
N ALA A 112 12.27 -4.69 -4.14
CA ALA A 112 12.15 -5.54 -5.32
C ALA A 112 11.41 -4.88 -6.50
N GLY A 113 10.49 -3.94 -6.24
CA GLY A 113 9.73 -3.25 -7.28
C GLY A 113 10.16 -1.79 -7.53
N ARG A 114 11.39 -1.40 -7.14
CA ARG A 114 11.87 0.00 -7.28
C ARG A 114 11.85 0.50 -8.73
N ALA A 115 12.08 -0.36 -9.71
CA ALA A 115 12.07 -0.01 -11.12
C ALA A 115 10.70 0.43 -11.64
N LEU A 116 9.61 0.08 -10.96
CA LEU A 116 8.23 0.43 -11.32
C LEU A 116 7.77 1.76 -10.72
N VAL A 117 8.63 2.44 -9.94
CA VAL A 117 8.32 3.76 -9.40
C VAL A 117 8.34 4.77 -10.54
N LEU A 118 7.19 5.41 -10.79
CA LEU A 118 7.10 6.58 -11.63
C LEU A 118 7.95 7.70 -11.04
N GLY A 119 9.03 8.05 -11.74
CA GLY A 119 9.88 9.19 -11.42
C GLY A 119 10.08 10.04 -12.64
N ASN A 120 9.85 11.35 -12.52
CA ASN A 120 10.28 12.36 -13.50
C ASN A 120 11.77 12.73 -13.35
N ILE A 121 12.56 11.90 -12.66
CA ILE A 121 13.99 12.13 -12.52
C ILE A 121 14.63 11.67 -13.83
N GLU A 122 14.73 12.58 -14.79
CA GLU A 122 15.85 12.53 -15.73
C GLU A 122 17.10 12.27 -14.89
N ARG A 123 17.86 11.24 -15.25
CA ARG A 123 19.09 10.83 -14.58
C ARG A 123 19.96 12.07 -14.32
N ILE A 124 19.94 12.61 -13.10
CA ILE A 124 20.81 13.73 -12.72
C ILE A 124 22.21 13.13 -12.68
N GLU A 125 23.03 13.44 -13.68
CA GLU A 125 24.44 13.07 -13.63
C GLU A 125 25.08 13.69 -12.38
N PRO A 126 25.86 12.92 -11.61
CA PRO A 126 26.51 13.46 -10.42
C PRO A 126 27.34 14.68 -10.80
N PRO A 127 27.37 15.74 -9.97
CA PRO A 127 28.13 16.96 -10.28
C PRO A 127 29.58 16.61 -10.58
N ASN A 128 30.10 17.10 -11.71
CA ASN A 128 31.47 16.88 -12.11
C ASN A 128 32.41 17.43 -11.02
N GLN A 129 33.11 16.53 -10.32
CA GLN A 129 33.99 16.88 -9.21
C GLN A 129 35.22 17.69 -9.66
N GLU A 130 35.50 17.76 -10.96
CA GLU A 130 36.64 18.49 -11.53
C GLU A 130 36.41 20.00 -11.67
N ALA A 131 35.17 20.49 -11.56
CA ALA A 131 34.85 21.92 -11.71
C ALA A 131 35.11 22.77 -10.45
N ARG A 132 35.70 22.19 -9.39
CA ARG A 132 36.03 22.88 -8.12
C ARG A 132 37.53 22.94 -7.84
N ALA A 133 38.37 23.11 -8.85
CA ALA A 133 39.73 23.60 -8.64
C ALA A 133 39.71 25.14 -8.58
N PRO A 134 39.94 25.78 -7.42
CA PRO A 134 40.09 27.22 -7.35
C PRO A 134 41.40 27.65 -8.05
N GLN A 135 41.31 28.70 -8.86
CA GLN A 135 42.48 29.50 -9.28
C GLN A 135 42.99 30.33 -8.10
#